data_AF-A0A968YQC2-F1
#
_entry.id   AF-A0A968YQC2-F1
#
_cell.length_a   1.000
_cell.length_b   1.000
_cell.length_c   1.000
_cell.angle_alpha   90.00
_cell.angle_beta   90.00
_cell.angle_gamma   90.00
#
_symmetry.space_group_name_H-M   'P 1'
#
loop_
_entity.id
_entity.type
_entity.pdbx_description
1 polymer ?
#
loop_
_entity_poly.entity_id
_entity_poly.type
_entity_poly.pdbx_seq_one_letter_code
_entity_poly.pdbx_strand_id
1 'polypeptide(L)'
;MFEMFPNFWTPVLPIAEIGAEPIAVELAGESLVLFCDSGGQFSALFDRCPHRGAPLSRGQVTEDGCLECPYHGWRFATDGTCTRVPFNPLTSVQLSKLSVVSFPTKAIAGMLWIFTGTENVLDPQLPSSLLEPSDRYIIHHEIWNAHWTRAIDISLDYLHLPFVHRNSFGGELNDAAHKDAIAQISITSTADGMTVTNRLNTLSSGTEINWHQPNNIVLNLDGMPLLPHFFAIPINTQQMRFMQVLLPNPRIDRSNFDFDEFFAASDDDRTMIESQIGEVPNVNEGYNVPTDEPSLRFRRWYYRAVKNKS
;
A
#
# COMPACT_ATOMS: atom_id res chain seq x y z
N MET A 1 9.58 3.21 15.76
CA MET A 1 9.05 4.00 14.63
C MET A 1 8.58 3.03 13.58
N PHE A 2 7.31 3.11 13.18
CA PHE A 2 6.68 2.13 12.28
C PHE A 2 6.88 0.68 12.73
N GLU A 3 6.75 0.39 14.03
CA GLU A 3 7.08 -0.93 14.59
C GLU A 3 6.35 -2.06 13.86
N MET A 4 5.09 -1.86 13.47
CA MET A 4 4.32 -2.90 12.77
C MET A 4 4.71 -3.12 11.29
N PHE A 5 5.52 -2.23 10.70
CA PHE A 5 5.88 -2.28 9.28
C PHE A 5 7.23 -1.57 8.98
N PRO A 6 8.35 -2.03 9.56
CA PRO A 6 9.60 -1.29 9.51
C PRO A 6 10.40 -1.59 8.23
N ASN A 7 11.12 -0.59 7.73
CA ASN A 7 12.12 -0.66 6.67
C ASN A 7 11.59 -1.07 5.28
N PHE A 8 10.41 -0.59 4.89
CA PHE A 8 9.86 -0.81 3.56
C PHE A 8 9.48 0.50 2.87
N TRP A 9 9.69 0.54 1.55
CA TRP A 9 9.07 1.57 0.73
C TRP A 9 7.59 1.26 0.56
N THR A 10 6.75 2.22 0.93
CA THR A 10 5.29 2.05 0.99
C THR A 10 4.62 3.20 0.25
N PRO A 11 3.73 2.94 -0.74
CA PRO A 11 2.94 4.00 -1.33
C PRO A 11 1.88 4.44 -0.33
N VAL A 12 1.63 5.74 -0.20
CA VAL A 12 0.74 6.28 0.85
C VAL A 12 -0.49 6.95 0.26
N LEU A 13 -0.29 7.83 -0.72
CA LEU A 13 -1.37 8.52 -1.43
C LEU A 13 -0.96 8.82 -2.89
N PRO A 14 -1.93 8.99 -3.79
CA PRO A 14 -1.68 9.60 -5.09
C PRO A 14 -1.12 11.02 -4.93
N ILE A 15 -0.07 11.38 -5.68
CA ILE A 15 0.52 12.72 -5.59
C ILE A 15 -0.45 13.82 -6.02
N ALA A 16 -1.43 13.48 -6.86
CA ALA A 16 -2.49 14.39 -7.30
C ALA A 16 -3.44 14.78 -6.16
N GLU A 17 -3.50 14.00 -5.09
CA GLU A 17 -4.30 14.35 -3.89
C GLU A 17 -3.54 15.27 -2.93
N ILE A 18 -2.21 15.39 -3.07
CA ILE A 18 -1.38 16.25 -2.24
C ILE A 18 -1.35 17.65 -2.87
N GLY A 19 -2.30 18.47 -2.46
CA GLY A 19 -2.47 19.85 -2.93
C GLY A 19 -1.53 20.86 -2.26
N ALA A 20 -1.96 22.12 -2.28
CA ALA A 20 -1.22 23.24 -1.66
C ALA A 20 -1.24 23.19 -0.13
N GLU A 21 -2.32 22.64 0.45
CA GLU A 21 -2.45 22.48 1.90
C GLU A 21 -1.79 21.17 2.35
N PRO A 22 -1.12 21.17 3.52
CA PRO A 22 -0.56 19.95 4.09
C PRO A 22 -1.68 18.97 4.48
N ILE A 23 -1.43 17.67 4.31
CA ILE A 23 -2.41 16.61 4.55
C ILE A 23 -1.93 15.71 5.69
N ALA A 24 -2.82 15.47 6.66
CA ALA A 24 -2.60 14.48 7.69
C ALA A 24 -2.81 13.06 7.14
N VAL A 25 -1.87 12.17 7.38
CA VAL A 25 -2.02 10.74 7.12
C VAL A 25 -1.50 9.93 8.30
N GLU A 26 -1.95 8.70 8.42
CA GLU A 26 -1.39 7.74 9.36
C GLU A 26 -0.82 6.56 8.56
N LEU A 27 0.38 6.13 8.92
CA LEU A 27 1.10 5.04 8.29
C LEU A 27 1.74 4.17 9.37
N ALA A 28 1.37 2.90 9.43
CA ALA A 28 1.89 1.92 10.38
C ALA A 28 1.92 2.42 11.84
N GLY A 29 0.86 3.10 12.26
CA GLY A 29 0.64 3.64 13.61
C GLY A 29 1.25 5.02 13.87
N GLU A 30 1.97 5.60 12.90
CA GLU A 30 2.61 6.91 13.03
C GLU A 30 1.79 7.99 12.30
N SER A 31 1.56 9.12 12.97
CA SER A 31 0.91 10.29 12.34
C SER A 31 1.93 11.12 11.56
N LEU A 32 1.70 11.27 10.25
CA LEU A 32 2.57 11.97 9.31
C LEU A 32 1.83 13.16 8.67
N VAL A 33 2.60 14.17 8.28
CA VAL A 33 2.13 15.27 7.45
C VAL A 33 2.79 15.17 6.09
N LEU A 34 1.98 15.16 5.03
CA LEU A 34 2.42 15.20 3.65
C LEU A 34 2.23 16.61 3.10
N PHE A 35 3.22 17.12 2.39
CA PHE A 35 3.10 18.40 1.70
C PHE A 35 4.00 18.45 0.48
N CYS A 36 3.71 19.38 -0.42
CA CYS A 36 4.53 19.69 -1.58
C CYS A 36 5.03 21.12 -1.44
N ASP A 37 6.34 21.34 -1.55
CA ASP A 37 6.89 22.69 -1.54
C ASP A 37 6.58 23.45 -2.83
N SER A 38 6.92 24.75 -2.87
CA SER A 38 6.71 25.59 -4.05
C SER A 38 7.58 25.20 -5.26
N GLY A 39 8.58 24.34 -5.07
CA GLY A 39 9.42 23.77 -6.13
C GLY A 39 8.91 22.43 -6.67
N GLY A 40 7.81 21.90 -6.15
CA GLY A 40 7.26 20.59 -6.55
C GLY A 40 7.88 19.39 -5.81
N GLN A 41 8.64 19.63 -4.74
CA GLN A 41 9.22 18.57 -3.91
C GLN A 41 8.22 18.10 -2.86
N PHE A 42 7.80 16.84 -2.96
CA PHE A 42 6.97 16.19 -1.94
C PHE A 42 7.78 15.74 -0.74
N SER A 43 7.26 15.97 0.46
CA SER A 43 7.87 15.55 1.72
C SER A 43 6.86 14.95 2.67
N ALA A 44 7.36 14.11 3.58
CA ALA A 44 6.65 13.57 4.71
C ALA A 44 7.45 13.84 5.99
N LEU A 45 6.81 14.45 6.98
CA LEU A 45 7.37 14.71 8.31
C LEU A 45 6.46 14.07 9.36
N PHE A 46 6.93 13.96 10.60
CA PHE A 46 6.00 13.67 11.71
C PHE A 46 4.97 14.78 11.83
N ASP A 47 3.69 14.41 12.01
CA ASP A 47 2.60 15.37 12.23
C ASP A 47 2.56 15.89 13.67
N ARG A 48 3.71 16.32 14.18
CA ARG A 48 3.87 16.78 15.55
C ARG A 48 4.99 17.80 15.63
N CYS A 49 4.62 19.06 15.84
CA CYS A 49 5.57 20.13 16.06
C CYS A 49 6.44 19.83 17.31
N PRO A 50 7.79 19.84 17.20
CA PRO A 50 8.68 19.54 18.33
C PRO A 50 8.58 20.55 19.49
N HIS A 51 7.96 21.72 19.28
CA HIS A 51 7.79 22.72 20.33
C HIS A 51 6.73 22.32 21.37
N ARG A 52 5.48 22.09 20.95
CA ARG A 52 4.33 21.84 21.84
C ARG A 52 3.39 20.73 21.33
N GLY A 53 3.82 19.98 20.32
CA GLY A 53 3.07 18.85 19.78
C GLY A 53 1.85 19.21 18.94
N ALA A 54 1.73 20.46 18.46
CA ALA A 54 0.65 20.84 17.54
C ALA A 54 0.77 20.04 16.23
N PRO A 55 -0.35 19.60 15.63
CA PRO A 55 -0.33 18.94 14.32
C PRO A 55 0.11 19.96 13.26
N LEU A 56 1.17 19.62 12.54
CA LEU A 56 1.72 20.42 11.45
C LEU A 56 0.81 20.39 10.22
N SER A 57 0.03 19.33 10.04
CA SER A 57 -1.00 19.17 9.02
C SER A 57 -2.13 20.21 9.11
N ARG A 58 -2.27 20.89 10.25
CA ARG A 58 -3.18 22.03 10.41
C ARG A 58 -2.53 23.38 10.08
N GLY A 59 -1.29 23.34 9.62
CA GLY A 59 -0.49 24.48 9.18
C GLY A 59 -0.73 24.83 7.73
N GLN A 60 0.28 25.43 7.11
CA GLN A 60 0.27 25.82 5.70
C GLN A 60 1.66 25.65 5.09
N VAL A 61 1.73 25.46 3.78
CA VAL A 61 2.99 25.59 3.03
C VAL A 61 3.20 27.07 2.67
N THR A 62 4.32 27.63 3.06
CA THR A 62 4.64 29.04 2.81
C THR A 62 5.18 29.25 1.39
N GLU A 63 5.19 30.50 0.92
CA GLU A 63 5.70 30.83 -0.43
C GLU A 63 7.16 30.39 -0.65
N ASP A 64 7.97 30.43 0.42
CA ASP A 64 9.34 29.93 0.47
C ASP A 64 9.45 28.39 0.62
N GLY A 65 8.35 27.65 0.47
CA GLY A 65 8.32 26.20 0.42
C GLY A 65 8.45 25.48 1.77
N CYS A 66 8.29 26.19 2.89
CA CYS A 66 8.39 25.60 4.22
C CYS A 66 7.00 25.25 4.78
N LEU A 67 6.93 24.18 5.56
CA LEU A 67 5.74 23.86 6.36
C LEU A 67 5.74 24.73 7.62
N GLU A 68 4.73 25.59 7.78
CA GLU A 68 4.57 26.48 8.92
C GLU A 68 3.56 25.92 9.92
N CYS A 69 4.01 25.71 11.16
CA CYS A 69 3.18 25.26 12.26
C CYS A 69 2.12 26.32 12.62
N PRO A 70 0.83 25.94 12.75
CA PRO A 70 -0.26 26.89 12.99
C PRO A 70 -0.23 27.52 14.39
N TYR A 71 0.58 26.99 15.31
CA TYR A 71 0.56 27.46 16.69
C TYR A 71 1.44 28.69 16.90
N HIS A 72 2.73 28.59 16.59
CA HIS A 72 3.70 29.66 16.84
C HIS A 72 4.52 30.03 15.60
N GLY A 73 4.11 29.58 14.40
CA GLY A 73 4.78 29.91 13.14
C GLY A 73 6.18 29.33 12.99
N TRP A 74 6.48 28.21 13.67
CA TRP A 74 7.73 27.49 13.43
C TRP A 74 7.70 26.91 12.02
N ARG A 75 8.78 27.10 11.26
CA ARG A 75 8.88 26.62 9.88
C ARG A 75 9.85 25.47 9.74
N PHE A 76 9.50 24.51 8.89
CA PHE A 76 10.31 23.32 8.59
C PHE A 76 10.44 23.15 7.08
N ALA A 77 11.67 22.89 6.61
CA ALA A 77 11.92 22.56 5.20
C ALA A 77 11.50 21.10 4.89
N THR A 78 11.60 20.71 3.61
CA THR A 78 11.26 19.36 3.12
C THR A 78 12.10 18.26 3.76
N ASP A 79 13.30 18.55 4.26
CA ASP A 79 14.14 17.63 5.02
C ASP A 79 13.84 17.63 6.53
N GLY A 80 12.83 18.38 6.98
CA GLY A 80 12.45 18.54 8.38
C GLY A 80 13.27 19.57 9.16
N THR A 81 14.30 20.17 8.53
CA THR A 81 15.14 21.19 9.16
C THR A 81 14.29 22.38 9.59
N CYS A 82 14.36 22.76 10.86
CA CYS A 82 13.71 24.00 11.29
C CYS A 82 14.43 25.19 10.66
N THR A 83 13.69 26.01 9.91
CA THR A 83 14.24 27.19 9.20
C THR A 83 13.92 28.49 9.91
N ARG A 84 12.89 28.51 10.77
CA ARG A 84 12.44 29.72 11.46
C ARG A 84 11.75 29.41 12.77
N VAL A 85 12.15 30.13 13.81
CA VAL A 85 11.43 30.25 15.09
C VAL A 85 11.17 31.75 15.32
N PRO A 86 9.94 32.23 15.11
CA PRO A 86 9.62 33.66 15.26
C PRO A 86 10.00 34.22 16.64
N PHE A 87 10.26 35.53 16.68
CA PHE A 87 10.59 36.29 17.89
C PHE A 87 11.90 35.91 18.60
N ASN A 88 12.76 35.12 17.96
CA ASN A 88 14.05 34.68 18.53
C ASN A 88 15.18 34.89 17.50
N PRO A 89 16.32 35.49 17.89
CA PRO A 89 17.47 35.69 17.01
C PRO A 89 18.35 34.43 16.97
N LEU A 90 17.80 33.30 16.50
CA LEU A 90 18.52 32.03 16.44
C LEU A 90 19.42 31.94 15.21
N THR A 91 20.61 31.36 15.39
CA THR A 91 21.50 30.98 14.29
C THR A 91 21.01 29.68 13.62
N SER A 92 21.47 29.41 12.39
CA SER A 92 21.17 28.16 11.68
C SER A 92 21.56 26.90 12.48
N VAL A 93 22.67 26.95 13.21
CA VAL A 93 23.14 25.84 14.08
C VAL A 93 22.22 25.61 15.28
N GLN A 94 21.56 26.65 15.79
CA GLN A 94 20.58 26.50 16.86
C GLN A 94 19.25 25.98 16.32
N LEU A 95 18.83 26.46 15.15
CA LEU A 95 17.60 26.03 14.48
C LEU A 95 17.65 24.54 14.09
N SER A 96 18.78 24.03 13.60
CA SER A 96 18.91 22.62 13.21
C SER A 96 18.71 21.62 14.36
N LYS A 97 18.81 22.07 15.61
CA LYS A 97 18.53 21.26 16.82
C LYS A 97 17.04 21.20 17.18
N LEU A 98 16.21 21.96 16.47
CA LEU A 98 14.77 22.12 16.69
C LEU A 98 13.95 21.50 15.56
N SER A 99 14.60 20.71 14.70
CA SER A 99 14.03 20.06 13.52
C SER A 99 13.00 19.00 13.87
N VAL A 100 12.08 18.78 12.94
CA VAL A 100 11.16 17.63 12.97
C VAL A 100 11.78 16.48 12.18
N VAL A 101 11.44 15.24 12.53
CA VAL A 101 11.91 14.08 11.77
C VAL A 101 11.23 14.09 10.40
N SER A 102 12.03 13.99 9.35
CA SER A 102 11.60 13.72 7.99
C SER A 102 11.77 12.25 7.63
N PHE A 103 10.94 11.80 6.71
CA PHE A 103 10.98 10.45 6.18
C PHE A 103 11.48 10.49 4.74
N PRO A 104 12.31 9.53 4.29
CA PRO A 104 12.68 9.44 2.89
C PRO A 104 11.44 9.28 2.03
N THR A 105 11.26 10.19 1.07
CA THR A 105 10.11 10.23 0.16
C THR A 105 10.54 10.10 -1.30
N LYS A 106 9.71 9.46 -2.12
CA LYS A 106 9.85 9.44 -3.58
C LYS A 106 8.51 9.52 -4.27
N ALA A 107 8.38 10.40 -5.26
CA ALA A 107 7.25 10.38 -6.18
C ALA A 107 7.53 9.38 -7.31
N ILE A 108 6.86 8.22 -7.28
CA ILE A 108 7.01 7.17 -8.28
C ILE A 108 5.63 6.64 -8.63
N ALA A 109 5.41 6.42 -9.92
CA ALA A 109 4.16 5.87 -10.44
C ALA A 109 2.89 6.66 -10.05
N GLY A 110 2.98 7.99 -9.99
CA GLY A 110 1.86 8.84 -9.58
C GLY A 110 1.50 8.75 -8.09
N MET A 111 2.31 8.07 -7.28
CA MET A 111 2.12 7.91 -5.85
C MET A 111 3.30 8.52 -5.06
N LEU A 112 3.01 9.03 -3.87
CA LEU A 112 4.04 9.36 -2.90
C LEU A 112 4.40 8.10 -2.11
N TRP A 113 5.65 7.69 -2.24
CA TRP A 113 6.24 6.59 -1.49
C TRP A 113 7.00 7.13 -0.29
N ILE A 114 6.85 6.46 0.84
CA ILE A 114 7.56 6.76 2.09
C ILE A 114 8.33 5.50 2.51
N PHE A 115 9.60 5.67 2.88
CA PHE A 115 10.36 4.60 3.49
C PHE A 115 10.06 4.54 4.99
N THR A 116 9.55 3.40 5.46
CA THR A 116 9.17 3.19 6.88
C THR A 116 10.38 2.82 7.76
N GLY A 117 11.51 3.48 7.55
CA GLY A 117 12.74 3.30 8.31
C GLY A 117 13.58 4.58 8.31
N THR A 118 14.60 4.63 9.18
CA THR A 118 15.46 5.82 9.35
C THR A 118 16.90 5.62 8.92
N GLU A 119 17.30 4.38 8.60
CA GLU A 119 18.68 4.01 8.28
C GLU A 119 18.73 3.11 7.05
N ASN A 120 19.90 3.06 6.38
CA ASN A 120 20.18 2.18 5.25
C ASN A 120 19.10 2.24 4.15
N VAL A 121 18.68 3.45 3.80
CA VAL A 121 17.64 3.70 2.80
C VAL A 121 18.16 3.25 1.43
N LEU A 122 17.73 2.07 0.99
CA LEU A 122 17.96 1.58 -0.36
C LEU A 122 16.89 2.14 -1.31
N ASP A 123 17.13 2.11 -2.61
CA ASP A 123 16.10 2.46 -3.58
C ASP A 123 14.95 1.43 -3.58
N PRO A 124 13.70 1.87 -3.80
CA PRO A 124 12.55 0.97 -3.85
C PRO A 124 12.73 -0.05 -4.97
N GLN A 125 12.62 -1.33 -4.62
CA GLN A 125 12.57 -2.41 -5.59
C GLN A 125 11.10 -2.59 -6.01
N LEU A 126 10.73 -2.02 -7.15
CA LEU A 126 9.36 -2.05 -7.66
C LEU A 126 9.26 -2.99 -8.87
N PRO A 127 8.10 -3.63 -9.08
CA PRO A 127 7.78 -4.26 -10.35
C PRO A 127 8.02 -3.30 -11.51
N SER A 128 8.60 -3.79 -12.61
CA SER A 128 8.90 -2.95 -13.78
C SER A 128 7.67 -2.26 -14.38
N SER A 129 6.49 -2.85 -14.20
CA SER A 129 5.21 -2.25 -14.58
C SER A 129 4.98 -0.89 -13.94
N LEU A 130 5.40 -0.67 -12.69
CA LEU A 130 5.27 0.61 -11.99
C LEU A 130 6.36 1.63 -12.38
N LEU A 131 7.24 1.29 -13.33
CA LEU A 131 8.24 2.21 -13.87
C LEU A 131 7.81 2.83 -15.21
N GLU A 132 6.61 2.49 -15.70
CA GLU A 132 5.99 3.09 -16.87
C GLU A 132 5.54 4.55 -16.59
N PRO A 133 5.27 5.37 -17.63
CA PRO A 133 4.77 6.73 -17.47
C PRO A 133 3.50 6.80 -16.62
N SER A 134 3.47 7.70 -15.62
CA SER A 134 2.42 7.72 -14.60
C SER A 134 1.09 8.29 -15.04
N ASP A 135 1.05 9.03 -16.15
CA ASP A 135 -0.16 9.58 -16.76
C ASP A 135 -1.12 8.52 -17.29
N ARG A 136 -0.68 7.25 -17.28
CA ARG A 136 -1.49 6.10 -17.71
C ARG A 136 -2.21 5.40 -16.58
N TYR A 137 -1.83 5.63 -15.33
CA TYR A 137 -2.36 4.89 -14.20
C TYR A 137 -3.74 5.40 -13.77
N ILE A 138 -4.63 4.46 -13.46
CA ILE A 138 -5.86 4.74 -12.71
C ILE A 138 -5.59 4.29 -11.28
N ILE A 139 -5.64 5.22 -10.33
CA ILE A 139 -5.38 4.94 -8.92
C ILE A 139 -6.67 5.15 -8.15
N HIS A 140 -7.15 4.10 -7.48
CA HIS A 140 -8.27 4.13 -6.56
C HIS A 140 -7.78 3.65 -5.19
N HIS A 141 -8.25 4.25 -4.11
CA HIS A 141 -7.93 3.75 -2.77
C HIS A 141 -9.04 4.05 -1.78
N GLU A 142 -9.10 3.21 -0.76
CA GLU A 142 -10.10 3.28 0.29
C GLU A 142 -9.55 2.72 1.60
N ILE A 143 -10.24 2.98 2.71
CA ILE A 143 -9.88 2.46 4.03
C ILE A 143 -10.72 1.23 4.32
N TRP A 144 -10.05 0.11 4.59
CA TRP A 144 -10.67 -1.13 5.07
C TRP A 144 -10.38 -1.29 6.56
N ASN A 145 -11.38 -1.73 7.32
CA ASN A 145 -11.31 -1.98 8.76
C ASN A 145 -10.75 -3.38 9.05
N ALA A 146 -9.55 -3.65 8.57
CA ALA A 146 -8.85 -4.89 8.82
C ALA A 146 -7.33 -4.68 8.87
N HIS A 147 -6.64 -5.67 9.44
CA HIS A 147 -5.19 -5.71 9.40
C HIS A 147 -4.69 -5.98 7.98
N TRP A 148 -3.65 -5.26 7.54
CA TRP A 148 -3.16 -5.29 6.15
C TRP A 148 -2.81 -6.69 5.62
N THR A 149 -2.35 -7.59 6.50
CA THR A 149 -2.01 -8.96 6.12
C THR A 149 -3.21 -9.75 5.61
N ARG A 150 -4.44 -9.40 6.00
CA ARG A 150 -5.66 -10.09 5.53
C ARG A 150 -5.92 -9.87 4.04
N ALA A 151 -5.66 -8.67 3.52
CA ALA A 151 -5.78 -8.39 2.09
C ALA A 151 -4.77 -9.18 1.26
N ILE A 152 -3.52 -9.28 1.72
CA ILE A 152 -2.51 -10.08 1.00
C ILE A 152 -2.87 -11.58 1.03
N ASP A 153 -3.37 -12.06 2.16
CA ASP A 153 -3.71 -13.47 2.35
C ASP A 153 -4.88 -13.92 1.45
N ILE A 154 -5.96 -13.13 1.35
CA ILE A 154 -7.09 -13.44 0.45
C ILE A 154 -6.67 -13.32 -1.01
N SER A 155 -5.83 -12.33 -1.34
CA SER A 155 -5.39 -12.10 -2.72
C SER A 155 -4.54 -13.24 -3.26
N LEU A 156 -3.95 -14.05 -2.38
CA LEU A 156 -3.18 -15.25 -2.72
C LEU A 156 -4.04 -16.52 -2.80
N ASP A 157 -5.28 -16.48 -2.31
CA ASP A 157 -6.22 -17.59 -2.33
C ASP A 157 -7.06 -17.51 -3.62
N TYR A 158 -6.77 -18.33 -4.62
CA TYR A 158 -7.59 -18.38 -5.84
C TYR A 158 -8.97 -19.01 -5.62
N LEU A 159 -9.16 -19.75 -4.53
CA LEU A 159 -10.34 -20.62 -4.34
C LEU A 159 -11.48 -19.93 -3.58
N HIS A 160 -11.30 -18.69 -3.11
CA HIS A 160 -12.42 -17.88 -2.65
C HIS A 160 -13.24 -17.31 -3.82
N LEU A 161 -12.64 -17.11 -5.00
CA LEU A 161 -13.30 -16.47 -6.14
C LEU A 161 -14.65 -17.10 -6.53
N PRO A 162 -14.78 -18.45 -6.62
CA PRO A 162 -16.06 -19.09 -6.92
C PRO A 162 -17.16 -18.81 -5.90
N PHE A 163 -16.83 -18.44 -4.66
CA PHE A 163 -17.79 -18.33 -3.56
C PHE A 163 -18.06 -16.90 -3.16
N VAL A 164 -17.01 -16.09 -3.02
CA VAL A 164 -17.07 -14.67 -2.65
C VAL A 164 -17.54 -13.85 -3.84
N HIS A 165 -16.98 -14.07 -5.02
CA HIS A 165 -17.34 -13.35 -6.26
C HIS A 165 -18.38 -14.09 -7.11
N ARG A 166 -19.18 -14.98 -6.50
CA ARG A 166 -20.19 -15.80 -7.19
C ARG A 166 -21.19 -15.00 -8.04
N ASN A 167 -21.42 -13.73 -7.69
CA ASN A 167 -22.39 -12.85 -8.34
C ASN A 167 -21.73 -11.85 -9.31
N SER A 168 -20.40 -11.91 -9.47
CA SER A 168 -19.61 -11.09 -10.40
C SER A 168 -18.82 -12.02 -11.32
N PHE A 169 -17.49 -11.93 -11.35
CA PHE A 169 -16.65 -12.72 -12.26
C PHE A 169 -16.42 -14.17 -11.79
N GLY A 170 -16.80 -14.52 -10.56
CA GLY A 170 -16.63 -15.86 -9.98
C GLY A 170 -17.72 -16.86 -10.39
N GLY A 171 -18.76 -16.46 -11.11
CA GLY A 171 -19.88 -17.33 -11.50
C GLY A 171 -19.47 -18.54 -12.32
N GLU A 172 -18.68 -18.35 -13.38
CA GLU A 172 -18.17 -19.46 -14.22
C GLU A 172 -17.24 -20.39 -13.42
N LEU A 173 -16.44 -19.82 -12.51
CA LEU A 173 -15.59 -20.60 -11.60
C LEU A 173 -16.44 -21.42 -10.62
N ASN A 174 -17.57 -20.89 -10.16
CA ASN A 174 -18.52 -21.57 -9.30
C ASN A 174 -19.14 -22.78 -9.99
N ASP A 175 -19.61 -22.61 -11.23
CA ASP A 175 -20.16 -23.70 -12.04
C ASP A 175 -19.14 -24.82 -12.27
N ALA A 176 -17.86 -24.44 -12.41
CA ALA A 176 -16.75 -25.37 -12.56
C ALA A 176 -16.27 -26.00 -11.24
N ALA A 177 -16.67 -25.46 -10.09
CA ALA A 177 -16.29 -25.91 -8.74
C ALA A 177 -17.23 -27.01 -8.19
N HIS A 178 -17.51 -28.02 -9.01
CA HIS A 178 -18.25 -29.21 -8.60
C HIS A 178 -17.35 -30.23 -7.85
N LYS A 179 -17.94 -31.31 -7.30
CA LYS A 179 -17.24 -32.29 -6.43
C LYS A 179 -15.92 -32.89 -6.97
N ASP A 180 -15.74 -32.96 -8.29
CA ASP A 180 -14.55 -33.55 -8.92
C ASP A 180 -13.50 -32.49 -9.34
N ALA A 181 -13.75 -31.21 -8.99
CA ALA A 181 -12.85 -30.11 -9.27
C ALA A 181 -11.64 -30.16 -8.32
N ILE A 182 -10.45 -30.06 -8.90
CA ILE A 182 -9.17 -30.10 -8.19
C ILE A 182 -8.37 -28.87 -8.61
N ALA A 183 -7.98 -28.07 -7.62
CA ALA A 183 -7.08 -26.94 -7.80
C ALA A 183 -5.66 -27.44 -8.12
N GLN A 184 -5.07 -26.86 -9.16
CA GLN A 184 -3.68 -27.06 -9.53
C GLN A 184 -2.93 -25.76 -9.30
N ILE A 185 -2.07 -25.77 -8.28
CA ILE A 185 -1.32 -24.59 -7.83
C ILE A 185 0.16 -24.86 -8.03
N SER A 186 0.86 -23.95 -8.72
CA SER A 186 2.32 -23.96 -8.85
C SER A 186 2.89 -22.63 -8.39
N ILE A 187 3.93 -22.69 -7.56
CA ILE A 187 4.54 -21.54 -6.90
C ILE A 187 6.01 -21.45 -7.30
N THR A 188 6.41 -20.31 -7.87
CA THR A 188 7.79 -19.99 -8.21
C THR A 188 8.27 -18.83 -7.34
N SER A 189 9.33 -19.03 -6.56
CA SER A 189 9.93 -17.95 -5.79
C SER A 189 10.65 -16.95 -6.69
N THR A 190 10.52 -15.65 -6.39
CA THR A 190 11.27 -14.58 -7.06
C THR A 190 12.26 -13.93 -6.07
N ALA A 191 13.03 -12.96 -6.53
CA ALA A 191 13.98 -12.23 -5.67
C ALA A 191 13.26 -11.43 -4.57
N ASP A 192 12.06 -10.95 -4.85
CA ASP A 192 11.28 -10.02 -4.05
C ASP A 192 9.92 -10.59 -3.61
N GLY A 193 9.64 -11.87 -3.83
CA GLY A 193 8.32 -12.46 -3.55
C GLY A 193 8.10 -13.81 -4.21
N MET A 194 6.95 -13.98 -4.86
CA MET A 194 6.61 -15.20 -5.58
C MET A 194 5.56 -14.98 -6.66
N THR A 195 5.59 -15.85 -7.67
CA THR A 195 4.55 -16.03 -8.67
C THR A 195 3.75 -17.29 -8.35
N VAL A 196 2.43 -17.17 -8.33
CA VAL A 196 1.49 -18.28 -8.09
C VAL A 196 0.64 -18.44 -9.34
N THR A 197 0.65 -19.63 -9.92
CA THR A 197 -0.24 -19.99 -11.02
C THR A 197 -1.32 -20.92 -10.49
N ASN A 198 -2.57 -20.58 -10.76
CA ASN A 198 -3.74 -21.29 -10.26
C ASN A 198 -4.67 -21.66 -11.41
N ARG A 199 -5.19 -22.89 -11.39
CA ARG A 199 -6.30 -23.29 -12.27
C ARG A 199 -7.07 -24.44 -11.66
N LEU A 200 -8.33 -24.59 -12.07
CA LEU A 200 -9.07 -25.83 -11.84
C LEU A 200 -8.80 -26.81 -12.98
N ASN A 201 -8.71 -28.10 -12.66
CA ASN A 201 -8.61 -29.17 -13.67
C ASN A 201 -9.80 -29.20 -14.66
N THR A 202 -10.92 -28.60 -14.29
CA THR A 202 -12.14 -28.46 -15.09
C THR A 202 -12.11 -27.29 -16.08
N LEU A 203 -11.11 -26.41 -15.99
CA LEU A 203 -11.00 -25.20 -16.79
C LEU A 203 -9.75 -25.22 -17.69
N SER A 204 -9.86 -24.60 -18.86
CA SER A 204 -8.75 -24.45 -19.82
C SER A 204 -7.83 -23.28 -19.48
N SER A 205 -8.34 -22.27 -18.77
CA SER A 205 -7.61 -21.08 -18.33
C SER A 205 -7.38 -21.09 -16.82
N GLY A 206 -6.46 -20.24 -16.39
CA GLY A 206 -6.10 -20.05 -14.99
C GLY A 206 -5.79 -18.59 -14.71
N THR A 207 -5.21 -18.33 -13.55
CA THR A 207 -4.73 -17.00 -13.17
C THR A 207 -3.28 -17.08 -12.73
N GLU A 208 -2.57 -15.98 -12.94
CA GLU A 208 -1.25 -15.77 -12.38
C GLU A 208 -1.30 -14.60 -11.39
N ILE A 209 -0.84 -14.85 -10.18
CA ILE A 209 -0.84 -13.91 -9.07
C ILE A 209 0.62 -13.71 -8.67
N ASN A 210 1.12 -12.49 -8.81
CA ASN A 210 2.48 -12.14 -8.42
C ASN A 210 2.44 -11.34 -7.12
N TRP A 211 2.97 -11.91 -6.04
CA TRP A 211 3.16 -11.18 -4.80
C TRP A 211 4.57 -10.61 -4.75
N HIS A 212 4.66 -9.30 -4.56
CA HIS A 212 5.90 -8.57 -4.29
C HIS A 212 5.87 -8.07 -2.84
N GLN A 213 6.93 -8.40 -2.12
CA GLN A 213 7.11 -7.96 -0.75
C GLN A 213 7.21 -6.42 -0.69
N PRO A 214 6.70 -5.81 0.39
CA PRO A 214 5.97 -6.46 1.49
C PRO A 214 4.47 -6.70 1.18
N ASN A 215 3.84 -5.84 0.39
CA ASN A 215 2.39 -5.67 0.40
C ASN A 215 1.77 -5.37 -0.98
N ASN A 216 2.40 -5.80 -2.08
CA ASN A 216 1.89 -5.60 -3.43
C ASN A 216 1.48 -6.95 -4.05
N ILE A 217 0.27 -7.02 -4.59
CA ILE A 217 -0.22 -8.12 -5.41
C ILE A 217 -0.45 -7.61 -6.82
N VAL A 218 0.03 -8.35 -7.83
CA VAL A 218 -0.26 -8.09 -9.24
C VAL A 218 -1.06 -9.26 -9.78
N LEU A 219 -2.27 -8.99 -10.27
CA LEU A 219 -3.10 -10.02 -10.90
C LEU A 219 -2.90 -9.98 -12.41
N ASN A 220 -2.37 -11.05 -12.96
CA ASN A 220 -2.26 -11.25 -14.39
C ASN A 220 -3.38 -12.21 -14.83
N LEU A 221 -4.45 -11.60 -15.34
CA LEU A 221 -5.69 -12.28 -15.71
C LEU A 221 -5.81 -12.26 -17.24
N ASP A 222 -5.95 -13.45 -17.83
CA ASP A 222 -6.05 -13.61 -19.28
C ASP A 222 -7.21 -12.78 -19.84
N GLY A 223 -6.92 -11.96 -20.86
CA GLY A 223 -7.92 -11.11 -21.51
C GLY A 223 -8.28 -9.83 -20.76
N MET A 224 -7.72 -9.56 -19.58
CA MET A 224 -7.97 -8.32 -18.85
C MET A 224 -7.27 -7.13 -19.55
N PRO A 225 -8.00 -6.03 -19.85
CA PRO A 225 -7.42 -4.85 -20.50
C PRO A 225 -6.56 -4.00 -19.55
N LEU A 226 -6.50 -4.38 -18.28
CA LEU A 226 -5.76 -3.70 -17.22
C LEU A 226 -4.85 -4.72 -16.51
N LEU A 227 -3.70 -4.24 -16.03
CA LEU A 227 -2.85 -4.97 -15.09
C LEU A 227 -3.01 -4.33 -13.71
N PRO A 228 -3.83 -4.90 -12.81
CA PRO A 228 -4.04 -4.36 -11.47
C PRO A 228 -2.87 -4.68 -10.54
N HIS A 229 -2.40 -3.65 -9.84
CA HIS A 229 -1.62 -3.79 -8.61
C HIS A 229 -2.51 -3.45 -7.42
N PHE A 230 -2.56 -4.33 -6.42
CA PHE A 230 -3.23 -4.12 -5.15
C PHE A 230 -2.20 -3.96 -4.05
N PHE A 231 -2.27 -2.83 -3.34
CA PHE A 231 -1.45 -2.54 -2.19
C PHE A 231 -2.28 -2.59 -0.91
N ALA A 232 -1.84 -3.37 0.06
CA ALA A 232 -2.40 -3.40 1.41
C ALA A 232 -1.50 -2.57 2.35
N ILE A 233 -1.83 -1.29 2.54
CA ILE A 233 -0.97 -0.32 3.24
C ILE A 233 -1.43 -0.21 4.70
N PRO A 234 -0.61 -0.58 5.69
CA PRO A 234 -1.03 -0.47 7.10
C PRO A 234 -1.24 0.99 7.50
N ILE A 235 -2.43 1.31 8.01
CA ILE A 235 -2.68 2.56 8.72
C ILE A 235 -2.34 2.34 10.19
N ASN A 236 -2.97 1.32 10.80
CA ASN A 236 -2.66 0.82 12.14
C ASN A 236 -3.04 -0.67 12.27
N THR A 237 -3.08 -1.19 13.49
CA THR A 237 -3.38 -2.59 13.77
C THR A 237 -4.81 -3.02 13.40
N GLN A 238 -5.72 -2.06 13.14
CA GLN A 238 -7.12 -2.31 12.85
C GLN A 238 -7.55 -1.82 11.46
N GLN A 239 -6.73 -0.99 10.80
CA GLN A 239 -7.09 -0.38 9.54
C GLN A 239 -5.93 -0.43 8.55
N MET A 240 -6.30 -0.58 7.28
CA MET A 240 -5.39 -0.43 6.16
C MET A 240 -5.99 0.49 5.10
N ARG A 241 -5.12 1.09 4.30
CA ARG A 241 -5.52 1.63 3.00
C ARG A 241 -5.32 0.54 1.96
N PHE A 242 -6.41 0.13 1.32
CA PHE A 242 -6.35 -0.72 0.15
C PHE A 242 -6.27 0.18 -1.08
N MET A 243 -5.18 0.07 -1.84
CA MET A 243 -4.92 0.91 -3.01
C MET A 243 -4.77 0.06 -4.26
N GLN A 244 -5.55 0.39 -5.28
CA GLN A 244 -5.59 -0.28 -6.57
C GLN A 244 -4.96 0.64 -7.62
N VAL A 245 -3.88 0.19 -8.25
CA VAL A 245 -3.18 0.90 -9.32
C VAL A 245 -3.35 0.08 -10.59
N LEU A 246 -4.17 0.57 -11.52
CA LEU A 246 -4.55 -0.13 -12.74
C LEU A 246 -3.76 0.43 -13.92
N LEU A 247 -3.01 -0.45 -14.58
CA LEU A 247 -2.22 -0.11 -15.75
C LEU A 247 -2.95 -0.53 -17.03
N PRO A 248 -3.27 0.40 -17.94
CA PRO A 248 -3.90 0.04 -19.20
C PRO A 248 -2.97 -0.77 -20.09
N ASN A 249 -3.44 -1.94 -20.52
CA ASN A 249 -2.81 -2.71 -21.57
C ASN A 249 -3.03 -1.99 -22.91
N PRO A 250 -1.98 -1.46 -23.57
CA PRO A 250 -2.15 -0.71 -24.81
C PRO A 250 -2.63 -1.58 -25.98
N ARG A 251 -2.63 -2.91 -25.84
CA ARG A 251 -3.00 -3.86 -26.89
C ARG A 251 -4.44 -4.33 -26.81
N ILE A 252 -5.14 -4.06 -25.71
CA ILE A 252 -6.52 -4.51 -25.49
C ILE A 252 -7.40 -3.28 -25.31
N ASP A 253 -8.50 -3.23 -26.06
CA ASP A 253 -9.46 -2.15 -25.92
C ASP A 253 -10.15 -2.23 -24.55
N ARG A 254 -10.18 -1.09 -23.85
CA ARG A 254 -10.81 -0.95 -22.53
C ARG A 254 -12.10 -0.14 -22.58
N SER A 255 -12.58 0.22 -23.76
CA SER A 255 -13.77 1.08 -23.94
C SER A 255 -15.03 0.51 -23.28
N ASN A 256 -15.13 -0.82 -23.22
CA ASN A 256 -16.23 -1.56 -22.59
C ASN A 256 -15.84 -2.14 -21.22
N PHE A 257 -14.71 -1.74 -20.64
CA PHE A 257 -14.33 -2.20 -19.31
C PHE A 257 -15.21 -1.51 -18.25
N ASP A 258 -15.95 -2.32 -17.50
CA ASP A 258 -16.81 -1.83 -16.41
C ASP A 258 -15.97 -1.65 -15.14
N PHE A 259 -15.60 -0.39 -14.87
CA PHE A 259 -14.87 -0.05 -13.66
C PHE A 259 -15.72 -0.21 -12.39
N ASP A 260 -17.03 0.03 -12.48
CA ASP A 260 -17.91 -0.07 -11.32
C ASP A 260 -18.04 -1.54 -10.89
N GLU A 261 -18.18 -2.47 -11.85
CA GLU A 261 -18.16 -3.91 -11.57
C GLU A 261 -16.81 -4.37 -11.00
N PHE A 262 -15.70 -3.90 -11.56
CA PHE A 262 -14.35 -4.24 -11.06
C PHE A 262 -14.13 -3.77 -9.62
N PHE A 263 -14.51 -2.54 -9.30
CA PHE A 263 -14.38 -2.01 -7.94
C PHE A 263 -15.40 -2.66 -6.98
N ALA A 264 -16.62 -2.96 -7.43
CA ALA A 264 -17.60 -3.69 -6.63
C ALA A 264 -17.11 -5.09 -6.22
N ALA A 265 -16.31 -5.76 -7.04
CA ALA A 265 -15.72 -7.03 -6.64
C ALA A 265 -14.72 -6.88 -5.47
N SER A 266 -14.08 -5.72 -5.32
CA SER A 266 -13.26 -5.42 -4.14
C SER A 266 -14.11 -5.29 -2.87
N ASP A 267 -15.38 -4.88 -2.98
CA ASP A 267 -16.31 -4.79 -1.83
C ASP A 267 -16.70 -6.18 -1.30
N ASP A 268 -16.78 -7.19 -2.17
CA ASP A 268 -17.02 -8.58 -1.76
C ASP A 268 -15.86 -9.08 -0.87
N ASP A 269 -14.62 -8.84 -1.29
CA ASP A 269 -13.41 -9.17 -0.53
C ASP A 269 -13.33 -8.40 0.78
N ARG A 270 -13.60 -7.09 0.72
CA ARG A 270 -13.64 -6.21 1.89
C ARG A 270 -14.60 -6.75 2.93
N THR A 271 -15.81 -7.15 2.52
CA THR A 271 -16.83 -7.68 3.43
C THR A 271 -16.34 -8.94 4.15
N MET A 272 -15.67 -9.85 3.44
CA MET A 272 -15.11 -11.05 4.04
C MET A 272 -13.93 -10.72 4.96
N ILE A 273 -13.05 -9.82 4.56
CA ILE A 273 -11.85 -9.44 5.31
C ILE A 273 -12.19 -8.69 6.60
N GLU A 274 -13.09 -7.70 6.56
CA GLU A 274 -13.49 -6.92 7.75
C GLU A 274 -14.22 -7.78 8.81
N SER A 275 -14.72 -8.96 8.42
CA SER A 275 -15.28 -9.94 9.36
C SER A 275 -14.21 -10.74 10.13
N GLN A 276 -12.96 -10.71 9.67
CA GLN A 276 -11.85 -11.45 10.27
C GLN A 276 -11.17 -10.64 11.38
N ILE A 277 -10.77 -11.33 12.46
CA ILE A 277 -10.17 -10.67 13.62
C ILE A 277 -8.65 -10.61 13.48
N GLY A 278 -8.10 -9.41 13.61
CA GLY A 278 -6.66 -9.18 13.74
C GLY A 278 -5.84 -9.55 12.49
N GLU A 279 -4.53 -9.69 12.69
CA GLU A 279 -3.59 -10.15 11.64
C GLU A 279 -3.82 -11.61 11.28
N VAL A 280 -3.27 -12.03 10.13
CA VAL A 280 -3.23 -13.44 9.73
C VAL A 280 -2.67 -14.33 10.84
N PRO A 281 -3.24 -15.52 11.08
CA PRO A 281 -2.78 -16.42 12.13
C PRO A 281 -1.39 -16.96 11.84
N ASN A 282 -0.69 -17.45 12.86
CA ASN A 282 0.56 -18.16 12.67
C ASN A 282 0.32 -19.42 11.83
N VAL A 283 1.32 -19.90 11.09
CA VAL A 283 1.17 -21.11 10.25
C VAL A 283 0.84 -22.39 11.02
N ASN A 284 1.07 -22.40 12.33
CA ASN A 284 0.73 -23.52 13.21
C ASN A 284 -0.65 -23.37 13.88
N GLU A 285 -1.37 -22.28 13.60
CA GLU A 285 -2.70 -22.00 14.14
C GLU A 285 -3.77 -22.32 13.09
N GLY A 286 -4.84 -22.98 13.53
CA GLY A 286 -5.94 -23.39 12.65
C GLY A 286 -5.68 -24.64 11.83
N TYR A 287 -6.58 -24.91 10.89
CA TYR A 287 -6.47 -26.02 9.94
C TYR A 287 -6.15 -25.44 8.57
N ASN A 288 -5.11 -25.96 7.94
CA ASN A 288 -4.70 -25.58 6.59
C ASN A 288 -4.75 -26.81 5.69
N VAL A 289 -5.12 -26.63 4.44
CA VAL A 289 -5.18 -27.64 3.38
C VAL A 289 -4.13 -27.34 2.31
N PRO A 290 -3.82 -28.28 1.39
CA PRO A 290 -2.74 -28.08 0.42
C PRO A 290 -2.87 -26.83 -0.44
N THR A 291 -4.10 -26.36 -0.68
CA THR A 291 -4.37 -25.16 -1.49
C THR A 291 -3.98 -23.85 -0.81
N ASP A 292 -3.75 -23.87 0.50
CA ASP A 292 -3.39 -22.68 1.28
C ASP A 292 -1.89 -22.39 1.24
N GLU A 293 -1.09 -23.21 0.54
CA GLU A 293 0.38 -23.08 0.54
C GLU A 293 0.89 -21.69 0.09
N PRO A 294 0.28 -20.98 -0.90
CA PRO A 294 0.62 -19.58 -1.18
C PRO A 294 0.48 -18.68 0.06
N SER A 295 -0.69 -18.71 0.71
CA SER A 295 -0.98 -17.94 1.93
C SER A 295 -0.03 -18.33 3.07
N LEU A 296 0.26 -19.62 3.25
CA LEU A 296 1.23 -20.08 4.25
C LEU A 296 2.65 -19.57 4.00
N ARG A 297 3.10 -19.44 2.74
CA ARG A 297 4.40 -18.84 2.41
C ARG A 297 4.45 -17.36 2.77
N PHE A 298 3.38 -16.62 2.46
CA PHE A 298 3.24 -15.23 2.89
C PHE A 298 3.29 -15.11 4.42
N ARG A 299 2.50 -15.90 5.15
CA ARG A 299 2.48 -15.89 6.62
C ARG A 299 3.85 -16.21 7.22
N ARG A 300 4.55 -17.24 6.72
CA ARG A 300 5.94 -17.57 7.16
C ARG A 300 6.87 -16.38 6.95
N TRP A 301 6.77 -15.70 5.81
CA TRP A 301 7.55 -14.48 5.55
C TRP A 301 7.17 -13.36 6.52
N TYR A 302 5.87 -13.07 6.71
CA TYR A 302 5.39 -11.99 7.56
C TYR A 302 5.89 -12.14 9.00
N TYR A 303 5.73 -13.33 9.59
CA TYR A 303 6.20 -13.58 10.95
C TYR A 303 7.73 -13.45 11.08
N ARG A 304 8.49 -13.93 10.09
CA ARG A 304 9.96 -13.87 10.11
C ARG A 304 10.52 -12.47 9.85
N ALA A 305 9.94 -11.75 8.90
CA ALA A 305 10.51 -10.52 8.34
C ALA A 305 9.92 -9.26 8.96
N VAL A 306 8.69 -9.31 9.45
CA VAL A 306 7.96 -8.15 9.98
C VAL A 306 7.67 -8.36 11.46
N LYS A 307 6.81 -9.33 11.82
CA LYS A 307 6.27 -9.46 13.19
C LYS A 307 7.30 -9.77 14.27
N ASN A 308 8.31 -10.59 13.97
CA ASN A 308 9.33 -10.96 14.95
C ASN A 308 10.56 -10.03 14.93
N LYS A 309 10.55 -9.00 14.08
CA LYS A 309 11.60 -7.96 14.02
C LYS A 309 11.15 -6.63 14.62
N SER A 310 9.84 -6.45 14.79
CA SER A 310 9.21 -5.33 15.47
C SER A 310 9.37 -5.40 16.98
#